data_AF-A0A0B4ETZ3-F1
#
_entry.id   AF-A0A0B4ETZ3-F1
#
_cell.length_a   1.000
_cell.length_b   1.000
_cell.length_c   1.000
_cell.angle_alpha   90.00
_cell.angle_beta   90.00
_cell.angle_gamma   90.00
#
_symmetry.space_group_name_H-M   'P 1'
#
loop_
_entity.id
_entity.type
_entity.pdbx_description
1 polymer ?
#
loop_
_entity_poly.entity_id
_entity_poly.type
_entity_poly.pdbx_seq_one_letter_code
_entity_poly.pdbx_strand_id
1 'polypeptide(L)'
;MPPSKTEVILTGIDNWDDWQKFVASLIDIDIWEAIKPANRTQVLLRQPRRPQVSEFNANAQTEANLSASQVNAFKLARDNWKDSSKEYEQQKTNLIKARSIIISHVDERLGRYLDQDDDLPDGSIV
;
A
#
# COMPACT_ATOMS: atom_id res chain seq x y z
N MET A 1 0.23 0.24 38.86
CA MET A 1 0.20 -0.29 37.47
C MET A 1 -0.59 0.68 36.62
N PRO A 2 -0.08 1.13 35.46
CA PRO A 2 -0.96 1.76 34.48
C PRO A 2 -1.95 0.70 34.00
N PRO A 3 -3.18 1.07 33.62
CA PRO A 3 -4.13 0.11 33.07
C PRO A 3 -3.53 -0.48 31.79
N SER A 4 -3.38 -1.80 31.76
CA SER A 4 -3.11 -2.54 30.54
C SER A 4 -4.21 -2.18 29.54
N LYS A 5 -3.87 -1.62 28.37
CA LYS A 5 -4.86 -1.39 27.31
C LYS A 5 -5.58 -2.71 27.07
N THR A 6 -6.86 -2.77 27.39
CA THR A 6 -7.70 -3.94 27.12
C THR A 6 -7.69 -4.16 25.61
N GLU A 7 -7.20 -5.33 25.20
CA GLU A 7 -7.25 -5.79 23.83
C GLU A 7 -8.71 -5.89 23.37
N VAL A 8 -9.00 -5.45 22.14
CA VAL A 8 -10.36 -5.47 21.58
C VAL A 8 -10.39 -6.42 20.38
N ILE A 9 -11.18 -7.49 20.50
CA ILE A 9 -11.42 -8.47 19.45
C ILE A 9 -12.80 -8.23 18.84
N LEU A 10 -12.90 -8.16 17.51
CA LEU A 10 -14.19 -8.03 16.83
C LEU A 10 -15.00 -9.33 16.99
N THR A 11 -16.15 -9.26 17.66
CA THR A 11 -17.02 -10.42 17.88
C THR A 11 -18.38 -10.28 17.21
N GLY A 12 -18.75 -9.06 16.82
CA GLY A 12 -19.99 -8.76 16.10
C GLY A 12 -20.17 -7.27 15.85
N ILE A 13 -21.36 -6.90 15.35
CA ILE A 13 -21.70 -5.49 15.07
C ILE A 13 -21.71 -4.63 16.34
N ASP A 14 -22.07 -5.22 17.49
CA ASP A 14 -22.24 -4.52 18.76
C ASP A 14 -20.93 -3.88 19.27
N ASN A 15 -19.77 -4.42 18.87
CA ASN A 15 -18.46 -3.89 19.25
C ASN A 15 -17.62 -3.38 18.07
N TRP A 16 -18.25 -3.18 16.92
CA TRP A 16 -17.59 -2.73 15.68
C TRP A 16 -16.85 -1.39 15.86
N ASP A 17 -17.51 -0.39 16.44
CA ASP A 17 -16.94 0.96 16.57
C ASP A 17 -15.73 0.99 17.52
N ASP A 18 -15.78 0.23 18.61
CA ASP A 18 -14.68 0.14 19.56
C ASP A 18 -13.51 -0.64 18.99
N TRP A 19 -13.79 -1.71 18.24
CA TRP A 19 -12.78 -2.45 17.50
C TRP A 19 -12.09 -1.58 16.45
N GLN A 20 -12.84 -0.79 15.68
CA GLN A 20 -12.28 0.12 14.69
C GLN A 20 -11.31 1.11 15.32
N LYS A 21 -11.69 1.75 16.43
CA LYS A 21 -10.83 2.69 17.17
C LYS A 21 -9.56 2.02 17.68
N PHE A 22 -9.69 0.79 18.18
CA PHE A 22 -8.56 0.03 18.70
C PHE A 22 -7.57 -0.32 17.58
N VAL A 23 -8.03 -0.92 16.49
CA VAL A 23 -7.19 -1.31 15.34
C VAL A 23 -6.57 -0.08 14.65
N ALA A 24 -7.33 1.01 14.51
CA ALA A 24 -6.80 2.28 14.01
C ALA A 24 -5.61 2.80 14.84
N SER A 25 -5.58 2.52 16.15
CA SER A 25 -4.49 2.94 17.03
C SER A 25 -3.21 2.10 16.89
N LEU A 26 -3.28 0.95 16.19
CA LEU A 26 -2.17 0.04 15.96
C LEU A 26 -1.57 0.16 14.55
N ILE A 27 -2.35 0.70 13.61
CA ILE A 27 -1.98 0.86 12.20
C ILE A 27 -1.45 2.28 11.99
N ASP A 28 -0.46 2.41 11.11
CA ASP A 28 0.02 3.72 10.65
C ASP A 28 -1.14 4.58 10.14
N ILE A 29 -1.18 5.86 10.53
CA ILE A 29 -2.34 6.73 10.28
C ILE A 29 -2.66 6.86 8.79
N ASP A 30 -1.65 6.99 7.93
CA ASP A 30 -1.86 7.17 6.50
C ASP A 30 -2.37 5.88 5.85
N ILE A 31 -1.93 4.73 6.37
CA ILE A 31 -2.42 3.42 5.94
C ILE A 31 -3.87 3.22 6.40
N TRP A 32 -4.19 3.53 7.65
CA TRP A 32 -5.54 3.42 8.17
C TRP A 32 -6.53 4.31 7.39
N GLU A 33 -6.16 5.57 7.17
CA GLU A 33 -6.96 6.52 6.41
C GLU A 33 -7.20 6.10 4.95
N ALA A 34 -6.34 5.24 4.41
CA ALA A 34 -6.49 4.67 3.06
C ALA A 34 -7.36 3.39 3.03
N ILE A 35 -7.40 2.59 4.10
CA ILE A 35 -8.07 1.28 4.10
C ILE A 35 -9.35 1.23 4.92
N LYS A 36 -9.61 2.24 5.77
CA LYS A 36 -10.76 2.23 6.68
C LYS A 36 -12.09 2.00 5.93
N PRO A 37 -13.10 1.39 6.59
CA PRO A 37 -14.31 0.92 5.89
C PRO A 37 -15.15 2.03 5.27
N ALA A 38 -15.12 3.25 5.83
CA ALA A 38 -15.89 4.39 5.35
C ALA A 38 -15.03 5.67 5.32
N ASN A 39 -15.37 6.59 4.41
CA ASN A 39 -14.74 7.91 4.32
C ASN A 39 -13.21 7.89 4.18
N ARG A 40 -12.68 6.98 3.34
CA ARG A 40 -11.24 6.93 3.03
C ARG A 40 -10.76 8.29 2.54
N THR A 41 -9.74 8.84 3.18
CA THR A 41 -9.24 10.19 2.87
C THR A 41 -7.87 10.16 2.18
N GLN A 42 -7.15 9.03 2.31
CA GLN A 42 -5.85 8.83 1.69
C GLN A 42 -5.96 7.91 0.47
N VAL A 43 -5.14 8.19 -0.54
CA VAL A 43 -5.04 7.37 -1.76
C VAL A 43 -3.75 6.57 -1.71
N LEU A 44 -3.85 5.25 -1.93
CA LEU A 44 -2.70 4.38 -2.03
C LEU A 44 -1.83 4.74 -3.24
N LEU A 45 -0.52 4.81 -3.03
CA LEU A 45 0.46 4.97 -4.10
C LEU A 45 0.31 3.82 -5.10
N ARG A 46 0.35 4.16 -6.38
CA ARG A 46 0.43 3.20 -7.47
C ARG A 46 1.88 2.84 -7.74
N GLN A 47 2.11 1.63 -8.25
CA GLN A 47 3.44 1.21 -8.65
C GLN A 47 4.02 2.20 -9.68
N PRO A 48 5.15 2.85 -9.40
CA PRO A 48 5.73 3.81 -10.31
C PRO A 48 6.37 3.08 -11.50
N ARG A 49 6.12 3.61 -12.71
CA ARG A 49 6.67 3.03 -13.93
C ARG A 49 8.12 3.48 -14.11
N ARG A 50 8.99 2.51 -14.40
CA ARG A 50 10.39 2.79 -14.69
C ARG A 50 10.52 3.60 -15.99
N PRO A 51 11.22 4.74 -15.98
CA PRO A 51 11.41 5.55 -17.19
C PRO A 51 12.20 4.77 -18.23
N GLN A 52 11.88 5.00 -19.49
CA GLN A 52 12.50 4.39 -20.66
C GLN A 52 13.28 5.44 -21.44
N VAL A 53 14.41 5.04 -22.04
CA VAL A 53 15.24 5.96 -22.85
C VAL A 53 14.48 6.53 -24.04
N SER A 54 13.51 5.78 -24.57
CA SER A 54 12.64 6.19 -25.67
C SER A 54 11.77 7.42 -25.34
N GLU A 55 11.56 7.71 -24.06
CA GLU A 55 10.78 8.87 -23.60
C GLU A 55 11.56 10.18 -23.73
N PHE A 56 12.88 10.09 -23.80
CA PHE A 56 13.79 11.23 -23.91
C PHE A 56 14.30 11.40 -25.34
N ASN A 57 14.32 10.30 -26.11
CA ASN A 57 14.54 10.28 -27.55
C ASN A 57 13.86 9.05 -28.15
N ALA A 58 12.84 9.23 -28.98
CA ALA A 58 12.06 8.14 -29.56
C ALA A 58 12.90 7.11 -30.35
N ASN A 59 14.04 7.53 -30.90
CA ASN A 59 14.95 6.66 -31.66
C ASN A 59 16.05 6.03 -30.78
N ALA A 60 16.12 6.39 -29.49
CA ALA A 60 17.11 5.83 -28.59
C ALA A 60 16.68 4.43 -28.13
N GLN A 61 17.54 3.46 -28.39
CA GLN A 61 17.42 2.11 -27.84
C GLN A 61 18.23 1.98 -26.54
N THR A 62 19.25 2.80 -26.36
CA THR A 62 20.13 2.80 -25.20
C THR A 62 20.47 4.22 -24.75
N GLU A 63 21.02 4.37 -23.54
CA GLU A 63 21.51 5.66 -23.03
C GLU A 63 22.58 6.29 -23.93
N ALA A 64 23.33 5.50 -24.70
CA ALA A 64 24.36 6.00 -25.61
C ALA A 64 23.79 6.78 -26.82
N ASN A 65 22.50 6.60 -27.12
CA ASN A 65 21.80 7.34 -28.18
C ASN A 65 21.21 8.67 -27.69
N LEU A 66 21.44 9.02 -26.42
CA LEU A 66 20.98 10.26 -25.82
C LEU A 66 22.08 11.32 -25.89
N SER A 67 21.69 12.57 -26.14
CA SER A 67 22.54 13.72 -25.92
C SER A 67 22.85 13.91 -24.44
N ALA A 68 23.88 14.68 -24.09
CA ALA A 68 24.23 14.94 -22.70
C ALA A 68 23.07 15.52 -21.87
N SER A 69 22.25 16.40 -22.45
CA SER A 69 21.07 16.94 -21.78
C SER A 69 19.98 15.88 -21.57
N GLN A 70 19.75 15.01 -22.55
CA GLN A 70 18.81 13.89 -22.45
C GLN A 70 19.28 12.85 -21.41
N VAL A 71 20.58 12.56 -21.33
CA VAL A 71 21.17 11.69 -20.30
C VAL A 71 20.89 12.24 -18.91
N ASN A 72 21.08 13.56 -18.70
CA ASN A 72 20.82 14.18 -17.40
C ASN A 72 19.33 14.10 -17.02
N ALA A 73 18.44 14.37 -17.97
CA ALA A 73 16.99 14.26 -17.74
C ALA A 73 16.56 12.82 -17.45
N PHE A 74 17.10 11.84 -18.18
CA PHE A 74 16.83 10.42 -17.95
C PHE A 74 17.32 9.95 -16.58
N LYS A 75 18.52 10.36 -16.17
CA LYS A 75 19.07 10.04 -14.83
C LYS A 75 18.20 10.61 -13.72
N LEU A 76 17.81 11.88 -13.82
CA LEU A 76 16.90 12.51 -12.84
C LEU A 76 15.57 11.75 -12.74
N ALA A 77 14.96 11.41 -13.88
CA ALA A 77 13.72 10.63 -13.89
C ALA A 77 13.91 9.24 -13.26
N ARG A 78 15.05 8.58 -13.50
CA ARG A 78 15.39 7.29 -12.91
C ARG A 78 15.59 7.37 -11.41
N ASP A 79 16.18 8.45 -10.91
CA ASP A 79 16.37 8.64 -9.47
C ASP A 79 15.04 8.96 -8.78
N ASN A 80 14.22 9.84 -9.33
CA ASN A 80 12.84 10.06 -8.85
C ASN A 80 12.02 8.75 -8.83
N TRP A 81 12.14 7.93 -9.88
CA TRP A 81 11.49 6.62 -9.92
C TRP A 81 11.97 5.69 -8.80
N LYS A 82 13.26 5.66 -8.47
CA LYS A 82 13.77 4.84 -7.34
C LYS A 82 13.19 5.30 -6.02
N ASP A 83 13.12 6.61 -5.79
CA ASP A 83 12.59 7.18 -4.55
C ASP A 83 11.10 6.85 -4.40
N SER A 84 10.29 7.11 -5.44
CA SER A 84 8.88 6.71 -5.44
C SER A 84 8.68 5.20 -5.33
N SER A 85 9.60 4.38 -5.89
CA SER A 85 9.52 2.92 -5.77
C SER A 85 9.76 2.47 -4.33
N LYS A 86 10.68 3.12 -3.62
CA LYS A 86 10.94 2.84 -2.21
C LYS A 86 9.73 3.17 -1.34
N GLU A 87 9.10 4.31 -1.58
CA GLU A 87 7.86 4.69 -0.88
C GLU A 87 6.73 3.69 -1.15
N TYR A 88 6.55 3.28 -2.41
CA TYR A 88 5.56 2.27 -2.79
C TYR A 88 5.78 0.92 -2.08
N GLU A 89 7.03 0.42 -2.04
CA GLU A 89 7.35 -0.84 -1.34
C GLU A 89 7.20 -0.72 0.18
N GLN A 90 7.49 0.45 0.76
CA GLN A 90 7.22 0.72 2.17
C GLN A 90 5.72 0.69 2.47
N GLN A 91 4.90 1.31 1.61
CA GLN A 91 3.44 1.25 1.74
C GLN A 91 2.93 -0.19 1.66
N LYS A 92 3.39 -1.00 0.69
CA LYS A 92 3.04 -2.43 0.60
C LYS A 92 3.38 -3.18 1.89
N THR A 93 4.58 -2.94 2.43
CA THR A 93 4.99 -3.55 3.70
C THR A 93 4.05 -3.17 4.84
N ASN A 94 3.63 -1.90 4.91
CA ASN A 94 2.72 -1.44 5.95
C ASN A 94 1.29 -1.97 5.76
N LEU A 95 0.82 -2.13 4.51
CA LEU A 95 -0.47 -2.76 4.20
C LEU A 95 -0.50 -4.24 4.62
N ILE A 96 0.60 -4.98 4.41
CA ILE A 96 0.73 -6.37 4.88
C ILE A 96 0.65 -6.42 6.41
N LYS A 97 1.37 -5.55 7.11
CA LYS A 97 1.30 -5.45 8.57
C LYS A 97 -0.11 -5.09 9.05
N ALA A 98 -0.77 -4.14 8.38
CA ALA A 98 -2.15 -3.76 8.68
C ALA A 98 -3.12 -4.93 8.50
N ARG A 99 -2.98 -5.72 7.42
CA ARG A 99 -3.75 -6.96 7.22
C ARG A 99 -3.54 -7.93 8.38
N SER A 100 -2.29 -8.18 8.78
CA SER A 100 -1.99 -9.05 9.92
C SER A 100 -2.61 -8.55 11.23
N ILE A 101 -2.56 -7.25 11.50
CA ILE A 101 -3.19 -6.64 12.68
C ILE A 101 -4.71 -6.80 12.64
N ILE A 102 -5.35 -6.55 11.50
CA ILE A 102 -6.80 -6.68 11.36
C ILE A 102 -7.21 -8.13 11.63
N ILE A 103 -6.55 -9.10 10.98
CA ILE A 103 -6.87 -10.53 11.12
C ILE A 103 -6.65 -11.00 12.56
N SER A 104 -5.57 -10.59 13.23
CA SER A 104 -5.27 -11.04 14.60
C SER A 104 -6.25 -10.51 15.65
N HIS A 105 -7.03 -9.48 15.34
CA HIS A 105 -8.00 -8.87 16.25
C HIS A 105 -9.44 -9.14 15.85
N VAL A 106 -9.70 -10.20 15.08
CA VAL A 106 -11.03 -10.63 14.69
C VAL A 106 -11.27 -12.01 15.28
N ASP A 107 -12.45 -12.22 15.87
CA ASP A 107 -12.85 -13.52 16.40
C ASP A 107 -12.77 -14.60 15.31
N GLU A 108 -12.28 -15.79 15.64
CA GLU A 108 -12.05 -16.89 14.69
C GLU A 108 -13.31 -17.19 13.84
N ARG A 109 -14.50 -17.10 14.44
CA ARG A 109 -15.77 -17.36 13.76
C ARG A 109 -16.05 -16.33 12.65
N LEU A 110 -15.56 -15.11 12.79
CA LEU A 110 -15.62 -14.04 11.78
C LEU A 110 -14.39 -14.06 10.87
N GLY A 111 -13.23 -14.50 11.36
CA GLY A 111 -11.97 -14.58 10.62
C GLY A 111 -12.07 -15.46 9.36
N ARG A 112 -12.95 -16.46 9.36
CA ARG A 112 -13.25 -17.27 8.16
C ARG A 112 -13.71 -16.48 6.93
N TYR A 113 -14.20 -15.26 7.10
CA TYR A 113 -14.59 -14.37 6.00
C TYR A 113 -13.44 -13.46 5.52
N LEU A 114 -12.30 -13.46 6.21
CA LEU A 114 -11.12 -12.64 5.90
C LEU A 114 -10.02 -13.44 5.17
N ASP A 115 -10.02 -14.75 5.35
CA ASP A 115 -9.10 -15.71 4.70
C ASP A 115 -9.61 -16.25 3.37
N GLN A 116 -10.61 -15.59 2.75
CA GLN A 116 -10.83 -15.78 1.33
C GLN A 116 -9.60 -15.22 0.62
N ASP A 117 -8.67 -16.10 0.26
CA ASP A 117 -7.88 -15.97 -0.96
C ASP A 117 -8.88 -15.85 -2.11
N ASP A 118 -9.54 -14.71 -2.21
CA ASP A 118 -10.22 -14.30 -3.42
C ASP A 118 -9.10 -14.20 -4.45
N ASP A 119 -9.07 -15.22 -5.33
CA ASP A 119 -8.47 -15.19 -6.65
C ASP A 119 -8.64 -13.77 -7.21
N LEU A 120 -7.62 -12.94 -7.02
CA LEU A 120 -7.50 -11.69 -7.74
C LEU A 120 -7.51 -12.10 -9.21
N PRO A 121 -8.51 -11.70 -10.02
CA PRO A 121 -8.50 -12.03 -11.42
C PRO A 121 -7.23 -11.40 -12.00
N ASP A 122 -6.33 -12.28 -12.43
CA ASP A 122 -5.09 -11.92 -13.06
C ASP A 122 -5.42 -11.01 -14.25
N GLY A 123 -4.63 -9.94 -14.39
CA GLY A 123 -4.92 -8.86 -15.32
C GLY A 123 -5.22 -9.37 -16.72
N SER A 124 -6.46 -9.20 -17.17
CA SER A 124 -6.86 -9.34 -18.57
C SER A 124 -8.08 -8.46 -18.82
N ILE A 125 -7.85 -7.17 -19.06
CA ILE A 125 -8.77 -6.39 -19.87
C ILE A 125 -8.19 -6.42 -21.28
N VAL A 126 -8.91 -7.13 -22.13
CA VAL A 126 -8.74 -7.21 -23.59
C VAL A 126 -9.08 -5.87 -24.22
#